data_AF-A0A2M8EV59-F1
#
_entry.id   AF-A0A2M8EV59-F1
#
_cell.length_a   1.000
_cell.length_b   1.000
_cell.length_c   1.000
_cell.angle_alpha   90.00
_cell.angle_beta   90.00
_cell.angle_gamma   90.00
#
_symmetry.space_group_name_H-M   'P 1'
#
loop_
_entity.id
_entity.type
_entity.pdbx_description
1 polymer ?
#
loop_
_entity_poly.entity_id
_entity_poly.type
_entity_poly.pdbx_seq_one_letter_code
_entity_poly.pdbx_strand_id
1 'polypeptide(L)'
;MKNKTFLLFVLLFFFFSGTLCLAQEKTVEEQYRLFLEKYRVYQAGSDPYINAKSKYLSYQSVTSRADYLDLARKYLISEIEAAEFYTVFVRRRLAEATKVLNYQENFYFIKLDDEITFLSLLKNRVKDASSTSDLLNFWTDFETHFESISSYGYSVKSYIEIASLEKIDENLKTTKDKLDQYLIENLLDDSYAEAARDNFSVLEKDYAKIVSQMNNIKSRKNKLSSEKASKETAEVIRGEVNQILTPIQVLIASYQKLLQTIVPK
;
A
#
# COMPACT_ATOMS: atom_id res chain seq x y z
N MET A 1 -16.87 44.64 -40.88
CA MET A 1 -17.40 43.46 -40.14
C MET A 1 -16.50 42.20 -40.23
N LYS A 2 -15.21 42.28 -40.58
CA LYS A 2 -14.32 41.10 -40.74
C LYS A 2 -13.48 40.73 -39.50
N ASN A 3 -13.40 41.59 -38.48
CA ASN A 3 -12.51 41.36 -37.33
C ASN A 3 -13.21 40.70 -36.12
N LYS A 4 -14.55 40.71 -36.08
CA LYS A 4 -15.31 40.10 -34.97
C LYS A 4 -15.41 38.58 -35.09
N THR A 5 -15.44 38.04 -36.31
CA THR A 5 -15.44 36.59 -36.58
C THR A 5 -14.09 35.94 -36.28
N PHE A 6 -12.98 36.64 -36.51
CA PHE A 6 -11.64 36.14 -36.16
C PHE A 6 -11.46 36.02 -34.64
N LEU A 7 -11.95 37.01 -33.89
CA LEU A 7 -11.86 37.01 -32.42
C LEU A 7 -12.74 35.92 -31.80
N LEU A 8 -13.92 35.65 -32.38
CA LEU A 8 -14.77 34.52 -31.99
C LEU A 8 -14.11 33.17 -32.28
N PHE A 9 -13.39 33.06 -33.40
CA PHE A 9 -12.70 31.81 -33.79
C PHE A 9 -11.49 31.51 -32.91
N VAL A 10 -10.72 32.53 -32.52
CA VAL A 10 -9.62 32.39 -31.56
C VAL A 10 -10.14 32.03 -30.16
N LEU A 11 -11.26 32.61 -29.73
CA LEU A 11 -11.87 32.28 -28.43
C LEU A 11 -12.43 30.85 -28.39
N LEU A 12 -13.05 30.39 -29.49
CA LEU A 12 -13.51 29.00 -29.64
C LEU A 12 -12.34 28.01 -29.71
N PHE A 13 -11.23 28.38 -30.33
CA PHE A 13 -10.02 27.55 -30.37
C PHE A 13 -9.44 27.36 -28.96
N PHE A 14 -9.39 28.43 -28.14
CA PHE A 14 -8.98 28.33 -26.73
C PHE A 14 -9.93 27.51 -25.86
N PHE A 15 -11.24 27.56 -26.13
CA PHE A 15 -12.23 26.72 -25.43
C PHE A 15 -12.12 25.23 -25.81
N PHE A 16 -11.70 24.90 -27.04
CA PHE A 16 -11.52 23.52 -27.49
C PHE A 16 -10.11 22.96 -27.27
N SER A 17 -9.08 23.79 -27.10
CA SER A 17 -7.71 23.34 -26.78
C SER A 17 -7.48 23.18 -25.27
N GLY A 18 -8.48 23.48 -24.43
CA GLY A 18 -8.43 23.39 -22.98
C GLY A 18 -8.64 22.00 -22.39
N THR A 19 -8.85 20.95 -23.20
CA THR A 19 -8.68 19.57 -22.74
C THR A 19 -7.19 19.21 -22.69
N LEU A 20 -6.44 19.97 -21.91
CA LEU A 20 -5.36 19.38 -21.14
C LEU A 20 -6.05 18.33 -20.28
N CYS A 21 -6.03 17.10 -20.77
CA CYS A 21 -6.20 15.90 -19.98
C CYS A 21 -5.16 16.01 -18.85
N LEU A 22 -5.54 16.66 -17.75
CA LEU A 22 -5.04 16.27 -16.45
C LEU A 22 -5.42 14.81 -16.38
N ALA A 23 -4.48 13.93 -16.75
CA ALA A 23 -4.59 12.53 -16.48
C ALA A 23 -4.81 12.43 -14.98
N GLN A 24 -6.07 12.32 -14.58
CA GLN A 24 -6.45 12.25 -13.20
C GLN A 24 -5.72 11.02 -12.69
N GLU A 25 -4.73 11.24 -11.82
CA GLU A 25 -3.89 10.14 -11.35
C GLU A 25 -4.81 9.08 -10.77
N LYS A 26 -4.73 7.87 -11.33
CA LYS A 26 -5.58 6.75 -10.93
C LYS A 26 -5.58 6.60 -9.41
N THR A 27 -6.77 6.39 -8.86
CA THR A 27 -6.97 6.11 -7.44
C THR A 27 -6.28 4.81 -7.06
N VAL A 28 -6.04 4.62 -5.75
CA VAL A 28 -5.49 3.37 -5.22
C VAL A 28 -6.34 2.16 -5.63
N GLU A 29 -7.66 2.29 -5.59
CA GLU A 29 -8.60 1.23 -5.95
C GLU A 29 -8.50 0.88 -7.45
N GLU A 30 -8.36 1.88 -8.32
CA GLU A 30 -8.14 1.64 -9.75
C GLU A 30 -6.81 0.94 -10.02
N GLN A 31 -5.73 1.33 -9.32
CA GLN A 31 -4.42 0.66 -9.44
C GLN A 31 -4.48 -0.78 -8.94
N TYR A 32 -5.22 -1.04 -7.86
CA TYR A 32 -5.44 -2.39 -7.36
C TYR A 32 -6.18 -3.27 -8.38
N ARG A 33 -7.24 -2.75 -9.01
CA ARG A 33 -7.97 -3.47 -10.06
C ARG A 33 -7.10 -3.79 -11.27
N LEU A 34 -6.28 -2.83 -11.70
CA LEU A 34 -5.34 -3.03 -12.80
C LEU A 34 -4.30 -4.10 -12.47
N PHE A 35 -3.75 -4.07 -11.25
CA PHE A 35 -2.87 -5.12 -10.76
C PHE A 35 -3.56 -6.50 -10.83
N LEU A 36 -4.78 -6.63 -10.30
CA LEU A 36 -5.52 -7.89 -10.33
C LEU A 36 -5.80 -8.38 -11.75
N GLU A 37 -6.10 -7.47 -12.68
CA GLU A 37 -6.28 -7.79 -14.09
C GLU A 37 -5.00 -8.38 -14.69
N LYS A 38 -3.86 -7.71 -14.52
CA LYS A 38 -2.56 -8.19 -15.03
C LYS A 38 -2.12 -9.49 -14.39
N TYR A 39 -2.36 -9.63 -13.10
CA TYR A 39 -2.09 -10.88 -12.38
C TYR A 39 -2.90 -12.06 -12.93
N ARG A 40 -4.17 -11.85 -13.31
CA ARG A 40 -4.97 -12.90 -13.97
C ARG A 40 -4.44 -13.26 -15.36
N VAL A 41 -3.95 -12.28 -16.13
CA VAL A 41 -3.32 -12.53 -17.44
C VAL A 41 -2.06 -13.38 -17.27
N TYR A 42 -1.22 -13.04 -16.29
CA TYR A 42 -0.07 -13.85 -15.91
C TYR A 42 -0.47 -15.29 -15.57
N GLN A 43 -1.45 -15.48 -14.68
CA GLN A 43 -1.94 -16.81 -14.29
C GLN A 43 -2.45 -17.62 -15.48
N ALA A 44 -3.23 -17.00 -16.37
CA ALA A 44 -3.75 -17.66 -17.57
C ALA A 44 -2.65 -18.08 -18.56
N GLY A 45 -1.48 -17.44 -18.52
CA GLY A 45 -0.32 -17.79 -19.34
C GLY A 45 0.45 -19.03 -18.88
N SER A 46 0.19 -19.51 -17.65
CA SER A 46 0.94 -20.61 -17.04
C SER A 46 0.77 -21.95 -17.78
N ASP A 47 -0.47 -22.38 -18.03
CA ASP A 47 -0.72 -23.67 -18.68
C ASP A 47 -0.15 -23.75 -20.11
N PRO A 48 -0.32 -22.73 -20.99
CA PRO A 48 0.33 -22.70 -22.29
C PRO A 48 1.86 -22.83 -22.20
N TYR A 49 2.49 -22.10 -21.27
CA TYR A 49 3.93 -22.14 -21.06
C TYR A 49 4.40 -23.54 -20.61
N ILE A 50 3.75 -24.12 -19.61
CA ILE A 50 4.08 -25.47 -19.09
C ILE A 50 3.95 -26.51 -20.19
N ASN A 51 2.88 -26.45 -20.98
CA ASN A 51 2.65 -27.37 -22.09
C ASN A 51 3.74 -27.24 -23.17
N ALA A 52 4.15 -26.03 -23.53
CA ALA A 52 5.20 -25.80 -24.51
C ALA A 52 6.57 -26.26 -23.99
N LYS A 53 6.87 -26.00 -22.72
CA LYS A 53 8.08 -26.52 -22.06
C LYS A 53 8.13 -28.04 -22.10
N SER A 54 7.03 -28.70 -21.74
CA SER A 54 6.92 -30.16 -21.79
C SER A 54 7.17 -30.71 -23.19
N LYS A 55 6.49 -30.16 -24.21
CA LYS A 55 6.71 -30.53 -25.61
C LYS A 55 8.16 -30.31 -26.08
N TYR A 56 8.78 -29.20 -25.69
CA TYR A 56 10.17 -28.94 -26.01
C TYR A 56 11.09 -30.01 -25.40
N LEU A 57 10.90 -30.35 -24.12
CA LEU A 57 11.69 -31.37 -23.43
C LEU A 57 11.49 -32.77 -24.04
N SER A 58 10.28 -33.11 -24.50
CA SER A 58 9.98 -34.41 -25.11
C SER A 58 10.48 -34.54 -26.55
N TYR A 59 10.28 -33.54 -27.39
CA TYR A 59 10.50 -33.66 -28.84
C TYR A 59 11.81 -33.03 -29.32
N GLN A 60 12.31 -32.00 -28.63
CA GLN A 60 13.56 -31.29 -28.95
C GLN A 60 13.69 -30.85 -30.44
N SER A 61 12.56 -30.63 -31.12
CA SER A 61 12.54 -30.22 -32.51
C SER A 61 12.71 -28.70 -32.63
N VAL A 62 13.09 -28.23 -33.83
CA VAL A 62 13.20 -26.78 -34.11
C VAL A 62 11.86 -26.08 -33.85
N THR A 63 10.75 -26.71 -34.25
CA THR A 63 9.39 -26.19 -34.02
C THR A 63 9.06 -26.13 -32.54
N SER A 64 9.28 -27.21 -31.77
CA SER A 64 8.95 -27.20 -30.33
C SER A 64 9.84 -26.23 -29.55
N ARG A 65 11.08 -26.00 -29.99
CA ARG A 65 11.97 -24.97 -29.45
C ARG A 65 11.47 -23.55 -29.74
N ALA A 66 11.02 -23.29 -30.97
CA ALA A 66 10.47 -21.99 -31.35
C ALA A 66 9.17 -21.68 -30.58
N ASP A 67 8.27 -22.66 -30.47
CA ASP A 67 7.02 -22.54 -29.72
C ASP A 67 7.28 -22.28 -28.22
N TYR A 68 8.23 -23.02 -27.63
CA TYR A 68 8.64 -22.81 -26.25
C TYR A 68 9.23 -21.42 -26.03
N LEU A 69 10.11 -20.95 -26.93
CA LEU A 69 10.70 -19.62 -26.83
C LEU A 69 9.63 -18.52 -26.87
N ASP A 70 8.67 -18.60 -27.78
CA ASP A 70 7.60 -17.61 -27.90
C ASP A 70 6.70 -17.58 -26.65
N LEU A 71 6.29 -18.75 -26.17
CA LEU A 71 5.42 -18.84 -24.99
C LEU A 71 6.14 -18.49 -23.68
N ALA A 72 7.41 -18.86 -23.53
CA ALA A 72 8.24 -18.44 -22.41
C ALA A 72 8.41 -16.91 -22.39
N ARG A 73 8.64 -16.30 -23.56
CA ARG A 73 8.73 -14.84 -23.68
C ARG A 73 7.43 -14.15 -23.27
N LYS A 74 6.28 -14.62 -23.79
CA LYS A 74 4.96 -14.07 -23.45
C LYS A 74 4.64 -14.21 -21.96
N TYR A 75 4.99 -15.35 -21.37
CA TYR A 75 4.78 -15.62 -19.95
C TYR A 75 5.64 -14.72 -19.06
N LEU A 76 6.94 -14.56 -19.37
CA LEU A 76 7.80 -13.65 -18.62
C LEU A 76 7.34 -12.18 -18.75
N ILE A 77 6.88 -11.75 -19.93
CA ILE A 77 6.33 -10.40 -20.11
C ILE A 77 5.11 -10.19 -19.22
N SER A 78 4.17 -11.13 -19.16
CA SER A 78 2.97 -10.98 -18.32
C SER A 78 3.30 -11.02 -16.82
N GLU A 79 4.31 -11.82 -16.43
CA GLU A 79 4.83 -11.85 -15.06
C GLU A 79 5.45 -10.50 -14.65
N ILE A 80 6.31 -9.93 -15.50
CA ILE A 80 6.92 -8.61 -15.30
C ILE A 80 5.85 -7.52 -15.24
N GLU A 81 4.85 -7.55 -16.12
CA GLU A 81 3.73 -6.60 -16.08
C GLU A 81 2.93 -6.69 -14.79
N ALA A 82 2.64 -7.90 -14.29
CA ALA A 82 1.95 -8.07 -13.02
C ALA A 82 2.77 -7.48 -11.86
N ALA A 83 4.09 -7.71 -11.84
CA ALA A 83 4.99 -7.13 -10.85
C ALA A 83 5.10 -5.59 -10.95
N GLU A 84 5.13 -5.04 -12.16
CA GLU A 84 5.18 -3.59 -12.41
C GLU A 84 3.93 -2.91 -11.82
N PHE A 85 2.75 -3.44 -12.12
CA PHE A 85 1.49 -2.91 -11.59
C PHE A 85 1.34 -3.11 -10.08
N TYR A 86 1.83 -4.23 -9.54
CA TYR A 86 1.92 -4.42 -8.09
C TYR A 86 2.78 -3.32 -7.43
N THR A 87 3.95 -3.05 -8.00
CA THR A 87 4.90 -2.05 -7.49
C THR A 87 4.30 -0.64 -7.54
N VAL A 88 3.62 -0.29 -8.64
CA VAL A 88 2.87 0.97 -8.78
C VAL A 88 1.76 1.08 -7.72
N PHE A 89 1.01 -0.01 -7.48
CA PHE A 89 -0.02 -0.05 -6.44
C PHE A 89 0.57 0.19 -5.04
N VAL A 90 1.65 -0.51 -4.68
CA VAL A 90 2.34 -0.33 -3.39
C VAL A 90 2.81 1.11 -3.22
N ARG A 91 3.44 1.69 -4.25
CA ARG A 91 3.87 3.09 -4.25
C ARG A 91 2.71 4.05 -4.02
N ARG A 92 1.57 3.83 -4.69
CA ARG A 92 0.38 4.67 -4.54
C ARG A 92 -0.22 4.56 -3.13
N ARG A 93 -0.25 3.36 -2.55
CA ARG A 93 -0.67 3.14 -1.14
C ARG A 93 0.20 3.89 -0.16
N LEU A 94 1.52 3.88 -0.37
CA LEU A 94 2.46 4.64 0.44
C LEU A 94 2.18 6.15 0.36
N ALA A 95 1.97 6.66 -0.85
CA ALA A 95 1.66 8.08 -1.10
C ALA A 95 0.40 8.52 -0.36
N GLU A 96 -0.67 7.72 -0.43
CA GLU A 96 -1.94 8.00 0.24
C GLU A 96 -1.80 8.03 1.76
N ALA A 97 -1.14 7.02 2.34
CA ALA A 97 -1.05 6.87 3.78
C ALA A 97 -0.15 7.93 4.45
N THR A 98 0.89 8.37 3.76
CA THR A 98 1.87 9.30 4.34
C THR A 98 1.51 10.77 4.11
N LYS A 99 0.54 11.07 3.22
CA LYS A 99 0.15 12.45 2.81
C LYS A 99 1.37 13.32 2.46
N VAL A 100 2.46 12.70 2.01
CA VAL A 100 3.78 13.32 1.99
C VAL A 100 3.79 14.48 0.99
N LEU A 101 4.00 15.69 1.52
CA LEU A 101 4.25 16.90 0.73
C LEU A 101 5.60 16.86 -0.02
N ASN A 102 6.48 15.89 0.29
CA ASN A 102 7.83 15.80 -0.26
C ASN A 102 8.22 14.36 -0.68
N TYR A 103 7.65 13.89 -1.79
CA TYR A 103 7.79 12.52 -2.29
C TYR A 103 9.25 12.09 -2.52
N GLN A 104 10.13 13.05 -2.80
CA GLN A 104 11.55 12.83 -3.07
C GLN A 104 12.37 12.50 -1.83
N GLU A 105 11.84 12.69 -0.62
CA GLU A 105 12.57 12.40 0.63
C GLU A 105 12.19 11.04 1.23
N ASN A 106 11.19 10.35 0.66
CA ASN A 106 10.79 9.04 1.14
C ASN A 106 11.62 7.93 0.47
N PHE A 107 12.51 7.32 1.24
CA PHE A 107 13.39 6.23 0.81
C PHE A 107 12.66 5.15 -0.01
N TYR A 108 11.50 4.66 0.44
CA TYR A 108 10.77 3.61 -0.27
C TYR A 108 10.11 4.09 -1.55
N PHE A 109 9.75 5.37 -1.62
CA PHE A 109 9.16 5.93 -2.82
C PHE A 109 10.19 5.92 -3.97
N ILE A 110 11.42 6.37 -3.69
CA ILE A 110 12.54 6.31 -4.64
C ILE A 110 12.82 4.86 -5.04
N LYS A 111 12.96 3.96 -4.07
CA LYS A 111 13.24 2.55 -4.35
C LYS A 111 12.17 1.90 -5.23
N LEU A 112 10.90 2.16 -4.96
CA LEU A 112 9.81 1.64 -5.79
C LEU A 112 9.81 2.25 -7.20
N ASP A 113 10.20 3.52 -7.36
CA ASP A 113 10.33 4.16 -8.68
C ASP A 113 11.49 3.57 -9.51
N ASP A 114 12.61 3.29 -8.86
CA ASP A 114 13.75 2.59 -9.47
C ASP A 114 13.32 1.20 -9.96
N GLU A 115 12.59 0.45 -9.14
CA GLU A 115 12.07 -0.87 -9.51
C GLU A 115 11.05 -0.83 -10.65
N ILE A 116 10.14 0.15 -10.67
CA ILE A 116 9.20 0.34 -11.78
C ILE A 116 9.96 0.61 -13.08
N THR A 117 10.98 1.47 -13.03
CA THR A 117 11.82 1.79 -14.18
C THR A 117 12.56 0.55 -14.67
N PHE A 118 13.17 -0.20 -13.76
CA PHE A 118 13.85 -1.46 -14.06
C PHE A 118 12.91 -2.46 -14.74
N LEU A 119 11.73 -2.72 -14.17
CA LEU A 119 10.76 -3.67 -14.73
C LEU A 119 10.30 -3.26 -16.13
N SER A 120 10.09 -1.95 -16.36
CA SER A 120 9.72 -1.42 -17.67
C SER A 120 10.81 -1.66 -18.72
N LEU A 121 12.08 -1.44 -18.35
CA LEU A 121 13.23 -1.72 -19.20
C LEU A 121 13.41 -3.22 -19.45
N LEU A 122 13.29 -4.04 -18.41
CA LEU A 122 13.41 -5.49 -18.51
C LEU A 122 12.34 -6.07 -19.44
N LYS A 123 11.09 -5.61 -19.32
CA LYS A 123 10.00 -5.99 -20.22
C LYS A 123 10.34 -5.73 -21.69
N ASN A 124 10.94 -4.58 -21.99
CA ASN A 124 11.35 -4.27 -23.35
C ASN A 124 12.50 -5.17 -23.83
N ARG A 125 13.50 -5.45 -22.98
CA ARG A 125 14.59 -6.39 -23.29
C ARG A 125 14.07 -7.82 -23.54
N VAL A 126 13.07 -8.27 -22.78
CA VAL A 126 12.46 -9.59 -22.96
C VAL A 126 11.74 -9.70 -24.31
N LYS A 127 11.12 -8.63 -24.82
CA LYS A 127 10.50 -8.64 -26.16
C LYS A 127 11.50 -8.98 -27.25
N ASP A 128 12.74 -8.51 -27.10
CA ASP A 128 13.83 -8.71 -28.06
C ASP A 128 14.63 -9.99 -27.80
N ALA A 129 14.24 -10.81 -26.81
CA ALA A 129 14.92 -12.06 -26.48
C ALA A 129 14.95 -13.02 -27.67
N SER A 130 16.15 -13.41 -28.09
CA SER A 130 16.36 -14.25 -29.27
C SER A 130 16.54 -15.73 -28.92
N SER A 131 16.89 -16.02 -27.68
CA SER A 131 17.19 -17.37 -27.22
C SER A 131 16.57 -17.68 -25.86
N THR A 132 16.46 -18.99 -25.57
CA THR A 132 16.02 -19.47 -24.26
C THR A 132 17.03 -19.16 -23.16
N SER A 133 18.32 -18.97 -23.51
CA SER A 133 19.35 -18.55 -22.57
C SER A 133 19.17 -17.10 -22.15
N ASP A 134 18.80 -16.22 -23.09
CA ASP A 134 18.51 -14.81 -22.79
C ASP A 134 17.34 -14.72 -21.80
N LEU A 135 16.28 -15.48 -22.05
CA LEU A 135 15.12 -15.54 -21.16
C LEU A 135 15.47 -16.03 -19.76
N LEU A 136 16.36 -17.02 -19.63
CA LEU A 136 16.79 -17.51 -18.32
C LEU A 136 17.51 -16.41 -17.52
N ASN A 137 18.43 -15.69 -18.18
CA ASN A 137 19.13 -14.56 -17.55
C ASN A 137 18.14 -13.46 -17.11
N PHE A 138 17.16 -13.15 -17.96
CA PHE A 138 16.11 -12.18 -17.61
C PHE A 138 15.23 -12.66 -16.46
N TRP A 139 14.97 -13.96 -16.34
CA TRP A 139 14.26 -14.53 -15.18
C TRP A 139 15.06 -14.36 -13.89
N THR A 140 16.37 -14.64 -13.91
CA THR A 140 17.23 -14.46 -12.73
C THR A 140 17.33 -12.99 -12.30
N ASP A 141 17.46 -12.07 -13.27
CA ASP A 141 17.41 -10.63 -13.02
C ASP A 141 16.06 -10.23 -12.41
N PHE A 142 14.95 -10.73 -12.99
CA PHE A 142 13.60 -10.48 -12.49
C PHE A 142 13.41 -10.98 -11.06
N GLU A 143 13.79 -12.22 -10.75
CA GLU A 143 13.62 -12.84 -9.43
C GLU A 143 14.31 -12.01 -8.34
N THR A 144 15.55 -11.59 -8.59
CA THR A 144 16.34 -10.77 -7.65
C THR A 144 15.65 -9.45 -7.32
N HIS A 145 15.12 -8.77 -8.34
CA HIS A 145 14.40 -7.51 -8.17
C HIS A 145 13.01 -7.72 -7.55
N PHE A 146 12.33 -8.82 -7.89
CA PHE A 146 11.04 -9.16 -7.31
C PHE A 146 11.12 -9.45 -5.81
N GLU A 147 12.20 -10.08 -5.35
CA GLU A 147 12.47 -10.24 -3.91
C GLU A 147 12.58 -8.88 -3.20
N SER A 148 13.27 -7.92 -3.81
CA SER A 148 13.41 -6.56 -3.30
C SER A 148 12.06 -5.83 -3.26
N ILE A 149 11.29 -5.88 -4.35
CA ILE A 149 9.93 -5.33 -4.45
C ILE A 149 9.03 -5.90 -3.35
N SER A 150 9.07 -7.22 -3.15
CA SER A 150 8.29 -7.91 -2.11
C SER A 150 8.66 -7.38 -0.73
N SER A 151 9.96 -7.26 -0.43
CA SER A 151 10.46 -6.71 0.84
C SER A 151 10.02 -5.26 1.07
N TYR A 152 10.07 -4.43 0.03
CA TYR A 152 9.56 -3.06 0.08
C TYR A 152 8.04 -3.04 0.32
N GLY A 153 7.28 -3.93 -0.32
CA GLY A 153 5.84 -4.10 -0.09
C GLY A 153 5.48 -4.39 1.37
N TYR A 154 6.20 -5.32 2.01
CA TYR A 154 6.04 -5.60 3.45
C TYR A 154 6.35 -4.38 4.31
N SER A 155 7.46 -3.69 4.00
CA SER A 155 7.87 -2.48 4.73
C SER A 155 6.80 -1.40 4.66
N VAL A 156 6.34 -1.08 3.44
CA VAL A 156 5.31 -0.08 3.18
C VAL A 156 4.04 -0.43 3.93
N LYS A 157 3.61 -1.70 3.91
CA LYS A 157 2.44 -2.14 4.67
C LYS A 157 2.59 -1.85 6.16
N SER A 158 3.73 -2.18 6.77
CA SER A 158 3.97 -1.88 8.19
C SER A 158 4.01 -0.39 8.48
N TYR A 159 4.57 0.43 7.58
CA TYR A 159 4.49 1.89 7.71
C TYR A 159 3.03 2.39 7.75
N ILE A 160 2.17 1.85 6.89
CA ILE A 160 0.75 2.21 6.84
C ILE A 160 0.04 1.77 8.13
N GLU A 161 0.33 0.58 8.63
CA GLU A 161 -0.24 0.06 9.89
C GLU A 161 0.17 0.93 11.08
N ILE A 162 1.44 1.34 11.16
CA ILE A 162 1.94 2.26 12.21
C ILE A 162 1.25 3.63 12.10
N ALA A 163 1.18 4.22 10.90
CA ALA A 163 0.51 5.51 10.69
C ALA A 163 -0.98 5.45 11.07
N SER A 164 -1.64 4.31 10.84
CA SER A 164 -3.03 4.10 11.26
C SER A 164 -3.16 4.05 12.78
N LEU A 165 -2.21 3.39 13.48
CA LEU A 165 -2.17 3.38 14.94
C LEU A 165 -1.89 4.76 15.53
N GLU A 166 -1.00 5.55 14.92
CA GLU A 166 -0.76 6.95 15.32
C GLU A 166 -2.06 7.77 15.28
N LYS A 167 -2.86 7.62 14.21
CA LYS A 167 -4.15 8.30 14.10
C LYS A 167 -5.18 7.81 15.13
N ILE A 168 -5.19 6.51 15.45
CA ILE A 168 -6.06 5.96 16.50
C ILE A 168 -5.68 6.54 17.86
N ASP A 169 -4.39 6.61 18.17
CA ASP A 169 -3.86 7.19 19.40
C ASP A 169 -4.27 8.66 19.56
N GLU A 170 -4.13 9.48 18.52
CA GLU A 170 -4.57 10.88 18.50
C GLU A 170 -6.08 11.02 18.79
N ASN A 171 -6.91 10.16 18.19
CA ASN A 171 -8.35 10.16 18.40
C ASN A 171 -8.72 9.70 19.83
N LEU A 172 -8.04 8.69 20.35
CA LEU A 172 -8.23 8.19 21.72
C LEU A 172 -7.86 9.26 22.73
N LYS A 173 -6.71 9.91 22.55
CA LYS A 173 -6.27 11.03 23.39
C LYS A 173 -7.30 12.16 23.38
N THR A 174 -7.75 12.58 22.19
CA THR A 174 -8.78 13.62 22.07
C THR A 174 -10.08 13.23 22.78
N THR A 175 -10.48 11.96 22.69
CA THR A 175 -11.70 11.46 23.35
C THR A 175 -11.54 11.42 24.87
N LYS A 176 -10.37 10.94 25.35
CA LYS A 176 -9.99 10.94 26.77
C LYS A 176 -10.04 12.36 27.33
N ASP A 177 -9.37 13.31 26.68
CA ASP A 177 -9.27 14.70 27.15
C ASP A 177 -10.65 15.37 27.23
N LYS A 178 -11.53 15.13 26.24
CA LYS A 178 -12.92 15.60 26.28
C LYS A 178 -13.72 14.99 27.43
N LEU A 179 -13.51 13.71 27.71
CA LEU A 179 -14.24 13.01 28.76
C LEU A 179 -13.78 13.46 30.15
N ASP A 180 -12.47 13.64 30.33
CA ASP A 180 -11.88 14.20 31.55
C ASP A 180 -12.45 15.60 31.84
N GLN A 181 -12.44 16.49 30.83
CA GLN A 181 -13.03 17.82 30.94
C GLN A 181 -14.52 17.76 31.33
N TYR A 182 -15.29 16.87 30.70
CA TYR A 182 -16.72 16.72 31.01
C TYR A 182 -16.96 16.24 32.46
N LEU A 183 -16.15 15.29 32.95
CA LEU A 183 -16.24 14.78 34.32
C LEU A 183 -15.84 15.83 35.38
N ILE A 184 -14.97 16.78 35.03
CA ILE A 184 -14.58 17.90 35.89
C ILE A 184 -15.68 18.97 35.91
N GLU A 185 -16.23 19.31 34.75
CA GLU A 185 -17.17 20.44 34.61
C GLU A 185 -18.62 20.12 34.99
N ASN A 186 -19.10 18.88 34.76
CA ASN A 186 -20.54 18.57 34.80
C ASN A 186 -20.97 17.60 35.91
N LEU A 187 -20.03 17.05 36.68
CA LEU A 187 -20.32 16.08 37.75
C LEU A 187 -19.85 16.60 39.10
N LEU A 188 -20.64 17.49 39.68
CA LEU A 188 -20.47 18.02 41.03
C LEU A 188 -21.45 17.29 41.97
N ASP A 189 -20.91 16.42 42.84
CA ASP A 189 -21.54 15.88 44.06
C ASP A 189 -22.73 14.90 43.94
N ASP A 190 -22.62 13.84 43.15
CA ASP A 190 -23.55 12.71 43.24
C ASP A 190 -22.81 11.36 43.26
N SER A 191 -23.38 10.32 43.89
CA SER A 191 -22.81 8.96 43.92
C SER A 191 -22.49 8.41 42.51
N TYR A 192 -23.23 8.90 41.51
CA TYR A 192 -23.01 8.61 40.09
C TYR A 192 -21.70 9.23 39.54
N ALA A 193 -21.29 10.38 40.05
CA ALA A 193 -20.05 11.06 39.67
C ALA A 193 -18.81 10.28 40.12
N GLU A 194 -18.85 9.72 41.33
CA GLU A 194 -17.75 8.94 41.90
C GLU A 194 -17.55 7.64 41.12
N ALA A 195 -18.63 6.89 40.85
CA ALA A 195 -18.57 5.67 40.04
C ALA A 195 -18.10 5.94 38.59
N ALA A 196 -18.48 7.07 37.99
CA ALA A 196 -18.01 7.48 36.68
C ALA A 196 -16.51 7.82 36.67
N ARG A 197 -16.01 8.49 37.71
CA ARG A 197 -14.58 8.81 37.91
C ARG A 197 -13.74 7.56 38.14
N ASP A 198 -14.22 6.62 38.95
CA ASP A 198 -13.53 5.35 39.19
C ASP A 198 -13.42 4.52 37.91
N ASN A 199 -14.52 4.41 37.16
CA ASN A 199 -14.52 3.76 35.85
C ASN A 199 -13.56 4.47 34.89
N PHE A 200 -13.56 5.80 34.86
CA PHE A 200 -12.63 6.55 34.01
C PHE A 200 -11.16 6.30 34.38
N SER A 201 -10.81 6.25 35.67
CA SER A 201 -9.45 5.94 36.13
C SER A 201 -8.97 4.57 35.68
N VAL A 202 -9.86 3.57 35.65
CA VAL A 202 -9.55 2.25 35.08
C VAL A 202 -9.25 2.37 33.59
N LEU A 203 -10.05 3.11 32.84
CA LEU A 203 -9.83 3.34 31.40
C LEU A 203 -8.54 4.13 31.13
N GLU A 204 -8.14 5.06 31.99
CA GLU A 204 -6.85 5.74 31.86
C GLU A 204 -5.66 4.79 32.00
N LYS A 205 -5.73 3.85 32.95
CA LYS A 205 -4.70 2.82 33.11
C LYS A 205 -4.61 1.92 31.89
N ASP A 206 -5.74 1.55 31.30
CA ASP A 206 -5.77 0.71 30.10
C ASP A 206 -5.30 1.47 28.86
N TYR A 207 -5.66 2.76 28.73
CA TYR A 207 -5.10 3.65 27.71
C TYR A 207 -3.57 3.76 27.84
N ALA A 208 -3.03 3.98 29.04
CA ALA A 208 -1.58 4.06 29.26
C ALA A 208 -0.83 2.78 28.86
N LYS A 209 -1.40 1.60 29.13
CA LYS A 209 -0.83 0.31 28.67
C LYS A 209 -0.80 0.24 27.14
N ILE A 210 -1.90 0.62 26.48
CA ILE A 210 -2.01 0.64 25.02
C ILE A 210 -0.98 1.61 24.43
N VAL A 211 -0.86 2.83 24.97
CA VAL A 211 0.13 3.82 24.50
C VAL A 211 1.56 3.30 24.63
N SER A 212 1.89 2.62 25.73
CA SER A 212 3.21 2.00 25.92
C SER A 212 3.51 0.96 24.82
N GLN A 213 2.54 0.08 24.52
CA GLN A 213 2.66 -0.90 23.44
C GLN A 213 2.76 -0.23 22.06
N MET A 214 1.97 0.82 21.79
CA MET A 214 2.05 1.61 20.56
C MET A 214 3.43 2.26 20.39
N ASN A 215 4.01 2.81 21.46
CA ASN A 215 5.33 3.44 21.41
C ASN A 215 6.43 2.42 21.10
N ASN A 216 6.32 1.20 21.63
CA ASN A 216 7.23 0.11 21.26
C ASN A 216 7.15 -0.18 19.75
N ILE A 217 5.94 -0.30 19.20
CA ILE A 217 5.71 -0.51 17.76
C ILE A 217 6.28 0.66 16.94
N LYS A 218 5.98 1.91 17.31
CA LYS A 218 6.47 3.13 16.65
C LYS A 218 8.01 3.18 16.64
N SER A 219 8.67 2.78 17.72
CA SER A 219 10.14 2.77 17.79
C SER A 219 10.80 1.84 16.77
N ARG A 220 10.09 0.80 16.32
CA ARG A 220 10.55 -0.14 15.28
C ARG A 220 10.48 0.43 13.87
N LYS A 221 9.75 1.53 13.65
CA LYS A 221 9.64 2.23 12.35
C LYS A 221 11.02 2.53 11.74
N ASN A 222 11.97 2.99 12.57
CA ASN A 222 13.34 3.33 12.13
C ASN A 222 14.16 2.10 11.67
N LYS A 223 13.74 0.88 12.02
CA LYS A 223 14.41 -0.36 11.61
C LYS A 223 13.93 -0.85 10.25
N LEU A 224 12.74 -0.40 9.82
CA LEU A 224 12.16 -0.81 8.54
C LEU A 224 13.05 -0.38 7.37
N SER A 225 13.64 0.82 7.42
CA SER A 225 14.43 1.43 6.33
C SER A 225 15.76 0.70 6.00
N SER A 226 16.06 -0.42 6.66
CA SER A 226 17.21 -1.26 6.32
C SER A 226 16.80 -2.44 5.43
N GLU A 227 17.45 -2.56 4.27
CA GLU A 227 17.07 -3.47 3.16
C GLU A 227 16.87 -4.94 3.61
N LYS A 228 17.75 -5.47 4.46
CA LYS A 228 17.75 -6.88 4.89
C LYS A 228 16.86 -7.22 6.09
N ALA A 229 16.50 -6.25 6.94
CA ALA A 229 15.75 -6.52 8.17
C ALA A 229 14.23 -6.33 8.00
N SER A 230 13.78 -5.94 6.81
CA SER A 230 12.47 -5.33 6.65
C SER A 230 11.30 -6.31 6.68
N LYS A 231 11.43 -7.53 6.15
CA LYS A 231 10.36 -8.54 6.18
C LYS A 231 10.10 -9.09 7.59
N GLU A 232 11.14 -9.56 8.28
CA GLU A 232 11.01 -10.08 9.65
C GLU A 232 10.53 -8.99 10.61
N THR A 233 11.09 -7.78 10.50
CA THR A 233 10.61 -6.63 11.30
C THR A 233 9.16 -6.29 10.98
N ALA A 234 8.74 -6.35 9.71
CA ALA A 234 7.35 -6.13 9.31
C ALA A 234 6.40 -7.18 9.88
N GLU A 235 6.81 -8.45 9.91
CA GLU A 235 6.03 -9.54 10.51
C GLU A 235 5.89 -9.38 12.02
N VAL A 236 6.98 -9.00 12.72
CA VAL A 236 6.95 -8.68 14.15
C VAL A 236 6.00 -7.52 14.43
N ILE A 237 6.13 -6.41 13.68
CA ILE A 237 5.23 -5.26 13.80
C ILE A 237 3.79 -5.71 13.61
N ARG A 238 3.48 -6.46 12.56
CA ARG A 238 2.13 -6.93 12.29
C ARG A 238 1.58 -7.80 13.42
N GLY A 239 2.41 -8.66 14.01
CA GLY A 239 2.05 -9.45 15.19
C GLY A 239 1.68 -8.56 16.37
N GLU A 240 2.52 -7.58 16.69
CA GLU A 240 2.28 -6.60 17.77
C GLU A 240 1.03 -5.74 17.49
N VAL A 241 0.81 -5.29 16.26
CA VAL A 241 -0.40 -4.57 15.84
C VAL A 241 -1.64 -5.42 16.06
N ASN A 242 -1.64 -6.68 15.63
CA ASN A 242 -2.80 -7.56 15.81
C ASN A 242 -3.11 -7.81 17.30
N GLN A 243 -2.09 -7.89 18.15
CA GLN A 243 -2.26 -8.06 19.59
C GLN A 243 -2.90 -6.84 20.27
N ILE A 244 -2.63 -5.63 19.79
CA ILE A 244 -3.14 -4.39 20.40
C ILE A 244 -4.52 -3.97 19.86
N LEU A 245 -4.94 -4.45 18.69
CA LEU A 245 -6.23 -4.09 18.10
C LEU A 245 -7.42 -4.44 19.00
N THR A 246 -7.42 -5.63 19.61
CA THR A 246 -8.52 -6.05 20.50
C THR A 246 -8.60 -5.17 21.76
N PRO A 247 -7.52 -4.93 22.52
CA PRO A 247 -7.51 -3.96 23.61
C PRO A 247 -8.02 -2.56 23.20
N ILE A 248 -7.60 -2.06 22.04
CA ILE A 248 -8.07 -0.76 21.51
C ILE A 248 -9.60 -0.77 21.30
N GLN A 249 -10.14 -1.81 20.67
CA GLN A 249 -11.58 -1.92 20.44
C GLN A 249 -12.38 -1.95 21.76
N VAL A 250 -11.88 -2.68 22.77
CA VAL A 250 -12.48 -2.74 24.10
C VAL A 250 -12.44 -1.37 24.79
N LEU A 251 -11.33 -0.63 24.68
CA LEU A 251 -11.21 0.72 25.24
C LEU A 251 -12.18 1.68 24.57
N ILE A 252 -12.29 1.66 23.23
CA ILE A 252 -13.24 2.49 22.47
C ILE A 252 -14.68 2.21 22.92
N ALA A 253 -15.07 0.94 22.99
CA ALA A 253 -16.41 0.55 23.42
C ALA A 253 -16.70 1.00 24.86
N SER A 254 -15.69 0.92 25.74
CA SER A 254 -15.81 1.37 27.13
C SER A 254 -15.96 2.88 27.24
N TYR A 255 -15.19 3.67 26.47
CA TYR A 255 -15.38 5.13 26.41
C TYR A 255 -16.77 5.50 25.88
N GLN A 256 -17.27 4.80 24.85
CA GLN A 256 -18.61 5.03 24.31
C GLN A 256 -19.70 4.70 25.33
N LYS A 257 -19.58 3.59 26.05
CA LYS A 257 -20.52 3.21 27.11
C LYS A 257 -20.53 4.22 28.24
N LEU A 258 -19.35 4.71 28.64
CA LEU A 258 -19.21 5.72 29.67
C LEU A 258 -19.89 7.03 29.23
N LEU A 259 -19.64 7.50 27.99
CA LEU A 259 -20.34 8.66 27.42
C LEU A 259 -21.87 8.52 27.45
N GLN A 260 -22.41 7.36 27.06
CA GLN A 260 -23.86 7.10 27.08
C GLN A 260 -24.46 7.10 28.49
N THR A 261 -23.64 6.83 29.51
CA THR A 261 -24.07 6.75 30.91
C THR A 261 -24.08 8.14 31.55
N ILE A 262 -23.17 9.04 31.15
CA ILE A 262 -22.99 10.35 31.78
C ILE A 262 -23.66 11.49 31.01
N VAL A 263 -23.96 11.31 29.72
CA VAL A 263 -24.75 12.29 28.95
C VAL A 263 -26.24 11.86 29.00
N PRO A 264 -27.08 12.49 29.84
CA PRO A 264 -28.50 12.19 29.83
C PRO A 264 -29.12 12.62 28.49
N LYS A 265 -30.13 11.87 28.02
CA LYS A 265 -30.95 12.26 26.87
C LYS A 265 -31.76 13.51 27.15
#